data_AF-A0A354MVE2-F1
#
_entry.id   AF-A0A354MVE2-F1
#
_cell.length_a   1.000
_cell.length_b   1.000
_cell.length_c   1.000
_cell.angle_alpha   90.00
_cell.angle_beta   90.00
_cell.angle_gamma   90.00
#
_symmetry.space_group_name_H-M   'P 1'
#
loop_
_entity.id
_entity.type
_entity.pdbx_description
1 polymer ?
#
loop_
_entity_poly.entity_id
_entity_poly.type
_entity_poly.pdbx_seq_one_letter_code
_entity_poly.pdbx_strand_id
1 'polypeptide(L)'
;TPMKIDRESFRKALAFVGHFPHYFIGQNADLPIVGGSILTHDHMQGGHYTFAMERAGVRVPLTFEGYPDIRAGIVRWPMSVIRLTGKDPERLADLADKILLAWRSYTDEAAFIFAETDGEKHNTITPIARRRDGDFELDLVLRNNITTPEHPLGVYHPHAEYHNIKKENIGLIEVMGLAVLPARLKEEIALLSRAILAGEDFSADGKIGKHYAWFSAFRDRYTFTEENVEEILKAEIGNTFVNVLRDAGVYKDTEEGTAAFLRFVTSVGGKA
;
A
#
# COMPACT_ATOMS: atom_id res chain seq x y z
N THR A 1 -7.05 23.64 5.11
CA THR A 1 -6.68 23.06 6.42
C THR A 1 -5.54 22.08 6.20
N PRO A 2 -4.70 21.81 7.21
CA PRO A 2 -3.73 20.72 7.14
C PRO A 2 -4.39 19.40 6.77
N MET A 3 -3.62 18.51 6.17
CA MET A 3 -4.08 17.18 5.80
C MET A 3 -4.44 16.39 7.05
N LYS A 4 -5.62 15.76 7.04
CA LYS A 4 -6.06 14.88 8.12
C LYS A 4 -7.01 13.82 7.60
N ILE A 5 -6.94 12.65 8.19
CA ILE A 5 -7.94 11.60 8.00
C ILE A 5 -8.88 11.61 9.20
N ASP A 6 -10.17 11.77 8.95
CA ASP A 6 -11.24 11.65 9.94
C ASP A 6 -12.55 11.23 9.27
N ARG A 7 -13.63 11.10 10.06
CA ARG A 7 -14.98 10.83 9.55
C ARG A 7 -15.38 11.71 8.37
N GLU A 8 -15.05 13.00 8.41
CA GLU A 8 -15.43 13.95 7.36
C GLU A 8 -14.66 13.68 6.06
N SER A 9 -13.40 13.25 6.15
CA SER A 9 -12.64 12.77 4.98
C SER A 9 -13.35 11.58 4.30
N PHE A 10 -13.85 10.61 5.07
CA PHE A 10 -14.60 9.48 4.51
C PHE A 10 -15.93 9.92 3.88
N ARG A 11 -16.69 10.81 4.55
CA ARG A 11 -17.94 11.37 4.02
C ARG A 11 -17.72 12.08 2.69
N LYS A 12 -16.70 12.93 2.59
CA LYS A 12 -16.36 13.64 1.34
C LYS A 12 -16.03 12.67 0.21
N ALA A 13 -15.22 11.66 0.49
CA ALA A 13 -14.85 10.65 -0.49
C ALA A 13 -16.08 9.87 -0.99
N LEU A 14 -16.95 9.44 -0.08
CA LEU A 14 -18.19 8.72 -0.39
C LEU A 14 -19.20 9.61 -1.13
N ALA A 15 -19.35 10.87 -0.74
CA ALA A 15 -20.22 11.83 -1.44
C ALA A 15 -19.73 12.07 -2.88
N PHE A 16 -18.41 12.21 -3.08
CA PHE A 16 -17.82 12.39 -4.41
C PHE A 16 -18.15 11.21 -5.34
N VAL A 17 -17.91 9.96 -4.90
CA VAL A 17 -18.23 8.79 -5.73
C VAL A 17 -19.73 8.53 -5.84
N GLY A 18 -20.55 9.11 -4.96
CA GLY A 18 -21.99 9.20 -5.11
C GLY A 18 -22.39 10.02 -6.34
N HIS A 19 -21.75 11.16 -6.55
CA HIS A 19 -21.96 12.03 -7.72
C HIS A 19 -21.25 11.53 -8.99
N PHE A 20 -20.07 10.93 -8.84
CA PHE A 20 -19.22 10.47 -9.93
C PHE A 20 -18.92 8.97 -9.81
N PRO A 21 -19.91 8.09 -10.06
CA PRO A 21 -19.82 6.67 -9.72
C PRO A 21 -18.82 5.86 -10.56
N HIS A 22 -18.26 6.46 -11.62
CA HIS A 22 -17.24 5.85 -12.47
C HIS A 22 -15.82 6.24 -12.06
N TYR A 23 -15.66 7.10 -11.04
CA TYR A 23 -14.37 7.50 -10.50
C TYR A 23 -14.10 6.80 -9.16
N PHE A 24 -12.82 6.52 -8.90
CA PHE A 24 -12.35 6.35 -7.52
C PHE A 24 -11.88 7.71 -6.99
N ILE A 25 -11.87 7.85 -5.67
CA ILE A 25 -11.19 8.94 -4.98
C ILE A 25 -10.54 8.40 -3.71
N GLY A 26 -9.36 8.89 -3.39
CA GLY A 26 -8.68 8.53 -2.16
C GLY A 26 -7.69 9.58 -1.72
N GLN A 27 -7.03 9.29 -0.62
CA GLN A 27 -6.10 10.21 0.01
C GLN A 27 -4.88 9.46 0.54
N ASN A 28 -3.69 10.05 0.40
CA ASN A 28 -2.51 9.53 1.08
C ASN A 28 -2.72 9.53 2.61
N ALA A 29 -1.88 8.84 3.36
CA ALA A 29 -1.92 8.95 4.82
C ALA A 29 -1.47 10.35 5.31
N ASP A 30 -2.01 10.78 6.44
CA ASP A 30 -1.73 12.09 7.08
C ASP A 30 -0.48 12.09 7.99
N LEU A 31 0.35 11.04 7.90
CA LEU A 31 1.63 10.92 8.59
C LEU A 31 2.79 10.92 7.58
N PRO A 32 3.99 11.39 7.98
CA PRO A 32 5.18 11.31 7.15
C PRO A 32 5.55 9.84 6.86
N ILE A 33 6.43 9.61 5.87
CA ILE A 33 6.92 8.29 5.42
C ILE A 33 5.87 7.44 4.70
N VAL A 34 4.63 7.39 5.18
CA VAL A 34 3.55 6.56 4.61
C VAL A 34 2.79 7.20 3.45
N GLY A 35 3.49 7.99 2.61
CA GLY A 35 2.93 8.61 1.40
C GLY A 35 2.44 10.06 1.56
N GLY A 36 2.42 10.60 2.78
CA GLY A 36 2.23 12.03 3.01
C GLY A 36 3.44 12.83 2.54
N SER A 37 3.34 13.48 1.38
CA SER A 37 4.38 14.39 0.86
C SER A 37 4.02 15.87 1.05
N ILE A 38 2.73 16.20 1.10
CA ILE A 38 2.23 17.55 1.32
C ILE A 38 1.22 17.55 2.48
N LEU A 39 1.73 17.72 3.70
CA LEU A 39 0.91 17.69 4.92
C LEU A 39 0.25 19.06 5.23
N THR A 40 0.70 20.12 4.57
CA THR A 40 0.27 21.50 4.84
C THR A 40 -1.14 21.81 4.32
N HIS A 41 -1.64 21.05 3.36
CA HIS A 41 -3.01 21.20 2.85
C HIS A 41 -3.67 19.85 2.53
N ASP A 42 -4.95 19.78 2.89
CA ASP A 42 -5.83 18.67 2.56
C ASP A 42 -6.01 18.55 1.03
N HIS A 43 -5.83 17.35 0.49
CA HIS A 43 -5.95 17.05 -0.92
C HIS A 43 -6.30 15.57 -1.13
N MET A 44 -7.04 15.29 -2.20
CA MET A 44 -7.44 13.94 -2.61
C MET A 44 -7.00 13.70 -4.06
N GLN A 45 -6.82 12.44 -4.41
CA GLN A 45 -6.50 12.00 -5.76
C GLN A 45 -7.59 11.07 -6.25
N GLY A 46 -8.00 11.21 -7.51
CA GLY A 46 -9.05 10.39 -8.10
C GLY A 46 -8.87 10.24 -9.60
N GLY A 47 -9.58 9.29 -10.19
CA GLY A 47 -9.47 8.96 -11.61
C GLY A 47 -10.44 7.88 -12.04
N HIS A 48 -10.52 7.65 -13.35
CA HIS A 48 -11.34 6.60 -13.94
C HIS A 48 -10.41 5.48 -14.45
N TYR A 49 -9.83 4.72 -13.51
CA TYR A 49 -8.97 3.59 -13.79
C TYR A 49 -9.24 2.47 -12.79
N THR A 50 -9.35 1.23 -13.28
CA THR A 50 -9.56 0.04 -12.42
C THR A 50 -8.21 -0.55 -12.02
N PHE A 51 -7.86 -0.37 -10.75
CA PHE A 51 -6.61 -0.85 -10.17
C PHE A 51 -6.60 -2.34 -9.84
N ALA A 52 -5.41 -2.92 -9.64
CA ALA A 52 -5.29 -4.32 -9.27
C ALA A 52 -5.92 -4.62 -7.89
N MET A 53 -5.75 -3.72 -6.90
CA MET A 53 -6.37 -3.85 -5.58
C MET A 53 -7.90 -3.81 -5.64
N GLU A 54 -8.49 -3.06 -6.59
CA GLU A 54 -9.94 -3.02 -6.79
C GLU A 54 -10.49 -4.40 -7.18
N ARG A 55 -9.81 -5.08 -8.11
CA ARG A 55 -10.16 -6.43 -8.56
C ARG A 55 -9.85 -7.51 -7.53
N ALA A 56 -9.00 -7.23 -6.55
CA ALA A 56 -8.63 -8.19 -5.53
C ALA A 56 -9.85 -8.58 -4.68
N GLY A 57 -10.06 -9.89 -4.53
CA GLY A 57 -11.15 -10.44 -3.74
C GLY A 57 -10.91 -10.31 -2.24
N VAL A 58 -11.94 -10.61 -1.46
CA VAL A 58 -11.84 -10.76 -0.01
C VAL A 58 -11.19 -12.11 0.31
N ARG A 59 -10.14 -12.08 1.16
CA ARG A 59 -9.45 -13.25 1.70
C ARG A 59 -10.14 -13.78 2.96
N VAL A 60 -10.51 -12.89 3.87
CA VAL A 60 -11.22 -13.22 5.12
C VAL A 60 -12.45 -12.33 5.22
N PRO A 61 -13.68 -12.87 5.09
CA PRO A 61 -14.90 -12.11 5.36
C PRO A 61 -14.91 -11.61 6.79
N LEU A 62 -15.47 -10.42 7.01
CA LEU A 62 -15.61 -9.82 8.34
C LEU A 62 -17.03 -9.32 8.56
N THR A 63 -17.47 -9.39 9.81
CA THR A 63 -18.68 -8.73 10.31
C THR A 63 -18.31 -7.82 11.47
N PHE A 64 -19.05 -6.73 11.67
CA PHE A 64 -18.83 -5.80 12.78
C PHE A 64 -20.10 -5.61 13.59
N GLU A 65 -20.00 -5.72 14.91
CA GLU A 65 -21.13 -5.50 15.81
C GLU A 65 -21.70 -4.09 15.65
N GLY A 66 -23.03 -4.01 15.46
CA GLY A 66 -23.75 -2.77 15.19
C GLY A 66 -23.83 -2.35 13.71
N TYR A 67 -23.23 -3.13 12.80
CA TYR A 67 -23.20 -2.86 11.35
C TYR A 67 -23.58 -4.09 10.51
N PRO A 68 -24.75 -4.73 10.74
CA PRO A 68 -25.17 -5.93 10.00
C PRO A 68 -25.44 -5.65 8.51
N ASP A 69 -25.61 -4.39 8.14
CA ASP A 69 -25.87 -3.91 6.78
C ASP A 69 -24.59 -3.70 5.95
N ILE A 70 -23.42 -3.72 6.58
CA ILE A 70 -22.12 -3.54 5.91
C ILE A 70 -21.44 -4.89 5.71
N ARG A 71 -21.13 -5.21 4.46
CA ARG A 71 -20.22 -6.33 4.14
C ARG A 71 -18.80 -5.85 4.32
N ALA A 72 -17.97 -6.61 5.03
CA ALA A 72 -16.57 -6.27 5.22
C ALA A 72 -15.65 -7.45 4.97
N GLY A 73 -14.35 -7.19 4.80
CA GLY A 73 -13.37 -8.25 4.66
C GLY A 73 -11.93 -7.77 4.57
N ILE A 74 -11.00 -8.65 4.93
CA ILE A 74 -9.57 -8.48 4.65
C ILE A 74 -9.36 -8.78 3.17
N VAL A 75 -8.81 -7.82 2.41
CA VAL A 75 -8.55 -8.01 0.97
C VAL A 75 -7.36 -8.95 0.75
N ARG A 76 -7.40 -9.76 -0.31
CA ARG A 76 -6.24 -10.54 -0.79
C ARG A 76 -5.25 -9.60 -1.48
N TRP A 77 -4.51 -8.84 -0.68
CA TRP A 77 -3.58 -7.81 -1.15
C TRP A 77 -2.28 -7.84 -0.33
N PRO A 78 -1.11 -7.46 -0.88
CA PRO A 78 0.15 -7.46 -0.13
C PRO A 78 0.16 -6.54 1.09
N MET A 79 -0.62 -5.45 1.05
CA MET A 79 -0.80 -4.54 2.18
C MET A 79 -2.03 -4.93 3.01
N SER A 80 -2.07 -4.48 4.26
CA SER A 80 -3.17 -4.76 5.18
C SER A 80 -4.37 -3.85 4.90
N VAL A 81 -5.40 -4.41 4.25
CA VAL A 81 -6.57 -3.65 3.80
C VAL A 81 -7.85 -4.27 4.36
N ILE A 82 -8.68 -3.43 4.99
CA ILE A 82 -10.07 -3.75 5.31
C ILE A 82 -10.96 -3.08 4.25
N ARG A 83 -11.69 -3.88 3.47
CA ARG A 83 -12.72 -3.38 2.54
C ARG A 83 -14.06 -3.33 3.26
N LEU A 84 -14.75 -2.21 3.17
CA LEU A 84 -16.14 -2.04 3.60
C LEU A 84 -17.03 -1.82 2.36
N THR A 85 -18.18 -2.48 2.31
CA THR A 85 -19.13 -2.36 1.20
C THR A 85 -20.56 -2.25 1.74
N GLY A 86 -21.30 -1.25 1.27
CA GLY A 86 -22.67 -1.01 1.72
C GLY A 86 -23.43 -0.01 0.85
N LYS A 87 -24.74 0.07 1.05
CA LYS A 87 -25.62 0.99 0.32
C LYS A 87 -25.67 2.39 0.93
N ASP A 88 -25.53 2.47 2.25
CA ASP A 88 -25.59 3.72 2.98
C ASP A 88 -24.16 4.27 3.23
N PRO A 89 -23.77 5.38 2.58
CA PRO A 89 -22.46 5.98 2.76
C PRO A 89 -22.25 6.52 4.19
N GLU A 90 -23.30 6.89 4.92
CA GLU A 90 -23.15 7.35 6.31
C GLU A 90 -22.75 6.20 7.22
N ARG A 91 -23.37 5.04 7.02
CA ARG A 91 -23.04 3.82 7.75
C ARG A 91 -21.59 3.40 7.52
N LEU A 92 -21.12 3.48 6.26
CA LEU A 92 -19.72 3.22 5.92
C LEU A 92 -18.76 4.21 6.58
N ALA A 93 -19.08 5.51 6.56
CA ALA A 93 -18.25 6.53 7.19
C ALA A 93 -18.15 6.34 8.70
N ASP A 94 -19.26 5.96 9.37
CA ASP A 94 -19.27 5.68 10.81
C ASP A 94 -18.39 4.48 11.18
N LEU A 95 -18.50 3.36 10.44
CA LEU A 95 -17.67 2.19 10.70
C LEU A 95 -16.20 2.48 10.40
N ALA A 96 -15.91 3.20 9.32
CA ALA A 96 -14.55 3.58 8.98
C ALA A 96 -13.92 4.49 10.05
N ASP A 97 -14.68 5.45 10.60
CA ASP A 97 -14.22 6.30 11.70
C ASP A 97 -13.99 5.50 12.98
N LYS A 98 -14.88 4.55 13.32
CA LYS A 98 -14.67 3.61 14.44
C LYS A 98 -13.35 2.83 14.27
N ILE A 99 -13.09 2.30 13.09
CA ILE A 99 -11.85 1.55 12.78
C ILE A 99 -10.63 2.47 12.86
N LEU A 100 -10.70 3.68 12.28
CA LEU A 100 -9.61 4.66 12.30
C LEU A 100 -9.23 5.06 13.73
N LEU A 101 -10.21 5.42 14.55
CA LEU A 101 -9.98 5.87 15.92
C LEU A 101 -9.34 4.78 16.76
N ALA A 102 -9.78 3.53 16.61
CA ALA A 102 -9.17 2.41 17.29
C ALA A 102 -7.77 2.08 16.75
N TRP A 103 -7.57 2.11 15.43
CA TRP A 103 -6.25 1.89 14.83
C TRP A 103 -5.22 2.90 15.34
N ARG A 104 -5.60 4.18 15.43
CA ARG A 104 -4.74 5.27 15.91
C ARG A 104 -4.23 5.09 17.34
N SER A 105 -4.93 4.32 18.17
CA SER A 105 -4.52 4.02 19.55
C SER A 105 -4.10 2.56 19.76
N TYR A 106 -4.06 1.76 18.69
CA TYR A 106 -3.76 0.33 18.77
C TYR A 106 -2.26 0.03 18.83
N THR A 107 -1.84 -0.65 19.89
CA THR A 107 -0.49 -1.22 20.03
C THR A 107 -0.62 -2.74 20.18
N ASP A 108 0.17 -3.47 19.40
CA ASP A 108 0.39 -4.91 19.50
C ASP A 108 1.90 -5.15 19.33
N GLU A 109 2.62 -5.17 20.44
CA GLU A 109 4.08 -5.33 20.47
C GLU A 109 4.53 -6.65 19.84
N ALA A 110 3.72 -7.72 19.99
CA ALA A 110 4.02 -9.02 19.41
C ALA A 110 3.94 -9.00 17.88
N ALA A 111 3.16 -8.08 17.31
CA ALA A 111 3.09 -7.81 15.88
C ALA A 111 3.98 -6.63 15.44
N PHE A 112 4.79 -6.07 16.34
CA PHE A 112 5.59 -4.86 16.11
C PHE A 112 4.77 -3.65 15.64
N ILE A 113 3.56 -3.49 16.18
CA ILE A 113 2.69 -2.34 15.91
C ILE A 113 2.63 -1.48 17.15
N PHE A 114 3.04 -0.22 17.00
CA PHE A 114 2.98 0.77 18.08
C PHE A 114 2.15 1.95 17.61
N ALA A 115 1.16 2.34 18.40
CA ALA A 115 0.37 3.54 18.12
C ALA A 115 1.18 4.83 18.28
N GLU A 116 2.09 4.86 19.26
CA GLU A 116 2.89 6.02 19.62
C GLU A 116 4.22 5.57 20.25
N THR A 117 5.33 6.24 19.89
CA THR A 117 6.61 6.14 20.60
C THR A 117 7.20 7.54 20.78
N ASP A 118 7.75 7.85 21.95
CA ASP A 118 8.33 9.17 22.27
C ASP A 118 7.42 10.39 21.95
N GLY A 119 6.10 10.21 22.04
CA GLY A 119 5.11 11.24 21.70
C GLY A 119 4.80 11.38 20.21
N GLU A 120 5.48 10.63 19.33
CA GLU A 120 5.18 10.55 17.91
C GLU A 120 4.14 9.47 17.62
N LYS A 121 3.04 9.85 16.96
CA LYS A 121 1.99 8.92 16.55
C LYS A 121 2.35 8.22 15.25
N HIS A 122 2.10 6.91 15.18
CA HIS A 122 2.51 6.11 14.03
C HIS A 122 1.39 5.56 13.18
N ASN A 123 0.20 5.32 13.74
CA ASN A 123 -0.89 4.66 13.03
C ASN A 123 -1.79 5.64 12.28
N THR A 124 -2.09 5.33 11.03
CA THR A 124 -3.09 6.03 10.22
C THR A 124 -3.64 5.14 9.09
N ILE A 125 -4.52 5.68 8.24
CA ILE A 125 -5.18 4.97 7.15
C ILE A 125 -5.02 5.74 5.84
N THR A 126 -4.84 5.02 4.76
CA THR A 126 -5.02 5.52 3.38
C THR A 126 -6.41 5.08 2.91
N PRO A 127 -7.42 5.98 2.87
CA PRO A 127 -8.77 5.63 2.42
C PRO A 127 -8.91 5.75 0.91
N ILE A 128 -9.63 4.80 0.31
CA ILE A 128 -9.99 4.80 -1.12
C ILE A 128 -11.47 4.45 -1.24
N ALA A 129 -12.27 5.38 -1.75
CA ALA A 129 -13.68 5.20 -2.04
C ALA A 129 -13.92 4.98 -3.54
N ARG A 130 -14.91 4.15 -3.85
CA ARG A 130 -15.41 3.90 -5.21
C ARG A 130 -16.87 3.42 -5.16
N ARG A 131 -17.52 3.33 -6.32
CA ARG A 131 -18.78 2.60 -6.48
C ARG A 131 -18.52 1.28 -7.21
N ARG A 132 -19.22 0.22 -6.80
CA ARG A 132 -19.13 -1.08 -7.44
C ARG A 132 -20.44 -1.85 -7.30
N ASP A 133 -20.93 -2.38 -8.42
CA ASP A 133 -22.17 -3.17 -8.48
C ASP A 133 -23.37 -2.50 -7.79
N GLY A 134 -23.44 -1.16 -7.85
CA GLY A 134 -24.48 -0.35 -7.23
C GLY A 134 -24.24 0.04 -5.77
N ASP A 135 -23.29 -0.59 -5.08
CA ASP A 135 -22.91 -0.27 -3.70
C ASP A 135 -21.78 0.78 -3.65
N PHE A 136 -21.56 1.34 -2.46
CA PHE A 136 -20.35 2.08 -2.11
C PHE A 136 -19.31 1.11 -1.55
N GLU A 137 -18.07 1.27 -1.96
CA GLU A 137 -16.92 0.57 -1.38
C GLU A 137 -15.94 1.59 -0.79
N LEU A 138 -15.42 1.28 0.40
CA LEU A 138 -14.37 2.04 1.07
C LEU A 138 -13.28 1.08 1.53
N ASP A 139 -12.11 1.18 0.91
CA ASP A 139 -10.91 0.46 1.32
C ASP A 139 -10.14 1.28 2.34
N LEU A 140 -9.83 0.65 3.47
CA LEU A 140 -9.06 1.20 4.57
C LEU A 140 -7.72 0.47 4.61
N VAL A 141 -6.70 1.07 4.00
CA VAL A 141 -5.34 0.53 4.00
C VAL A 141 -4.66 1.00 5.29
N LEU A 142 -4.36 0.06 6.19
CA LEU A 142 -3.70 0.36 7.46
C LEU A 142 -2.23 0.73 7.20
N ARG A 143 -1.79 1.85 7.79
CA ARG A 143 -0.43 2.38 7.66
C ARG A 143 0.17 2.60 9.04
N ASN A 144 1.48 2.41 9.14
CA ASN A 144 2.27 2.73 10.32
C ASN A 144 3.62 3.33 9.86
N ASN A 145 4.06 4.45 10.44
CA ASN A 145 5.29 5.14 10.02
C ASN A 145 6.51 4.89 10.94
N ILE A 146 6.43 3.92 11.87
CA ILE A 146 7.50 3.65 12.84
C ILE A 146 8.83 3.37 12.14
N THR A 147 9.92 3.85 12.72
CA THR A 147 11.29 3.64 12.25
C THR A 147 12.09 2.89 13.30
N THR A 148 13.17 2.25 12.86
CA THR A 148 14.21 1.68 13.74
C THR A 148 15.58 2.03 13.20
N PRO A 149 16.67 1.82 13.96
CA PRO A 149 18.03 1.97 13.44
C PRO A 149 18.29 1.12 12.18
N GLU A 150 17.69 -0.06 12.08
CA GLU A 150 17.78 -0.97 10.93
C GLU A 150 16.94 -0.46 9.74
N HIS A 151 15.79 0.16 10.03
CA HIS A 151 14.86 0.71 9.04
C HIS A 151 14.61 2.21 9.25
N PRO A 152 15.62 3.07 8.96
CA PRO A 152 15.53 4.51 9.23
C PRO A 152 14.54 5.23 8.30
N LEU A 153 14.14 4.59 7.20
CA LEU A 153 13.10 5.09 6.30
C LEU A 153 11.71 4.55 6.62
N GLY A 154 11.56 3.81 7.72
CA GLY A 154 10.31 3.18 8.13
C GLY A 154 10.35 1.66 8.04
N VAL A 155 9.85 0.99 9.07
CA VAL A 155 9.71 -0.47 9.12
C VAL A 155 8.69 -0.94 8.07
N TYR A 156 7.64 -0.16 7.86
CA TYR A 156 6.58 -0.41 6.89
C TYR A 156 6.72 0.47 5.64
N HIS A 157 7.92 0.49 5.09
CA HIS A 157 8.34 1.22 3.88
C HIS A 157 9.31 0.32 3.09
N PRO A 158 9.51 0.50 1.76
CA PRO A 158 10.51 -0.26 1.01
C PRO A 158 11.86 -0.42 1.74
N HIS A 159 12.30 -1.67 1.89
CA HIS A 159 13.57 -2.00 2.56
C HIS A 159 14.78 -1.82 1.64
N ALA A 160 15.97 -1.77 2.25
CA ALA A 160 17.21 -1.38 1.59
C ALA A 160 17.53 -2.22 0.34
N GLU A 161 17.20 -3.51 0.34
CA GLU A 161 17.45 -4.38 -0.82
C GLU A 161 16.67 -3.99 -2.08
N TYR A 162 15.58 -3.21 -1.97
CA TYR A 162 14.74 -2.79 -3.09
C TYR A 162 14.96 -1.34 -3.52
N HIS A 163 15.81 -0.59 -2.82
CA HIS A 163 16.02 0.85 -3.08
C HIS A 163 16.65 1.15 -4.44
N ASN A 164 17.32 0.17 -5.04
CA ASN A 164 17.81 0.28 -6.42
C ASN A 164 16.64 0.51 -7.39
N ILE A 165 15.47 -0.11 -7.14
CA ILE A 165 14.24 0.04 -7.91
C ILE A 165 13.35 1.16 -7.34
N LYS A 166 12.94 1.06 -6.08
CA LYS A 166 12.00 1.99 -5.44
C LYS A 166 12.44 2.29 -4.02
N LYS A 167 12.88 3.53 -3.80
CA LYS A 167 13.29 4.03 -2.47
C LYS A 167 12.27 5.03 -1.92
N GLU A 168 11.55 5.70 -2.81
CA GLU A 168 10.59 6.74 -2.53
C GLU A 168 9.32 6.19 -1.85
N ASN A 169 8.56 7.07 -1.20
CA ASN A 169 7.32 6.72 -0.50
C ASN A 169 6.31 6.04 -1.43
N ILE A 170 5.52 5.14 -0.82
CA ILE A 170 4.40 4.43 -1.45
C ILE A 170 3.13 5.27 -1.27
N GLY A 171 2.78 6.00 -2.33
CA GLY A 171 1.57 6.82 -2.42
C GLY A 171 0.34 6.02 -2.82
N LEU A 172 -0.79 6.71 -2.89
CA LEU A 172 -2.12 6.15 -3.17
C LEU A 172 -2.14 5.24 -4.42
N ILE A 173 -1.52 5.68 -5.51
CA ILE A 173 -1.51 4.98 -6.80
C ILE A 173 -0.71 3.67 -6.68
N GLU A 174 0.44 3.72 -6.02
CA GLU A 174 1.26 2.54 -5.73
C GLU A 174 0.54 1.56 -4.79
N VAL A 175 -0.10 2.04 -3.73
CA VAL A 175 -0.90 1.22 -2.79
C VAL A 175 -1.94 0.39 -3.54
N MET A 176 -2.58 0.97 -4.56
CA MET A 176 -3.59 0.28 -5.36
C MET A 176 -3.02 -0.67 -6.42
N GLY A 177 -1.70 -0.71 -6.58
CA GLY A 177 -0.99 -1.68 -7.43
C GLY A 177 -0.53 -1.16 -8.79
N LEU A 178 -0.39 0.16 -8.96
CA LEU A 178 0.27 0.74 -10.13
C LEU A 178 1.62 1.35 -9.72
N ALA A 179 2.71 0.72 -10.16
CA ALA A 179 4.05 1.16 -9.82
C ALA A 179 4.40 2.49 -10.51
N VAL A 180 4.55 3.55 -9.71
CA VAL A 180 5.12 4.82 -10.17
C VAL A 180 6.61 4.83 -9.84
N LEU A 181 7.41 4.60 -10.87
CA LEU A 181 8.85 4.38 -10.77
C LEU A 181 9.65 5.67 -11.04
N PRO A 182 10.85 5.82 -10.44
CA PRO A 182 11.72 6.96 -10.70
C PRO A 182 12.09 7.09 -12.19
N ALA A 183 12.09 8.31 -12.72
CA ALA A 183 12.43 8.56 -14.12
C ALA A 183 13.82 8.02 -14.51
N ARG A 184 14.77 8.01 -13.57
CA ARG A 184 16.12 7.42 -13.75
C ARG A 184 16.08 5.96 -14.19
N LEU A 185 15.08 5.17 -13.75
CA LEU A 185 15.05 3.74 -14.06
C LEU A 185 14.91 3.48 -15.56
N LYS A 186 14.28 4.39 -16.31
CA LYS A 186 14.17 4.24 -17.77
C LYS A 186 15.54 4.18 -18.44
N GLU A 187 16.45 5.08 -18.05
CA GLU A 187 17.81 5.10 -18.59
C GLU A 187 18.65 3.94 -18.04
N GLU A 188 18.49 3.63 -16.75
CA GLU A 188 19.21 2.54 -16.08
C GLU A 188 18.85 1.17 -16.69
N ILE A 189 17.58 0.90 -17.00
CA ILE A 189 17.14 -0.34 -17.67
C ILE A 189 17.76 -0.46 -19.06
N ALA A 190 17.78 0.63 -19.83
CA ALA A 190 18.36 0.60 -21.18
C ALA A 190 19.88 0.32 -21.14
N LEU A 191 20.59 0.87 -20.16
CA LEU A 191 22.00 0.58 -19.92
C LEU A 191 22.21 -0.87 -19.47
N LEU A 192 21.39 -1.32 -18.52
CA LEU A 192 21.45 -2.67 -17.97
C LEU A 192 21.20 -3.73 -19.04
N SER A 193 20.20 -3.54 -19.91
CA SER A 193 19.93 -4.44 -21.05
C SER A 193 21.16 -4.63 -21.93
N ARG A 194 21.87 -3.55 -22.26
CA ARG A 194 23.09 -3.64 -23.09
C ARG A 194 24.21 -4.39 -22.39
N ALA A 195 24.47 -4.08 -21.12
CA ALA A 195 25.52 -4.74 -20.35
C ALA A 195 25.24 -6.25 -20.20
N ILE A 196 23.98 -6.63 -19.94
CA ILE A 196 23.55 -8.03 -19.85
C ILE A 196 23.80 -8.77 -21.16
N LEU A 197 23.39 -8.20 -22.30
CA LEU A 197 23.54 -8.83 -23.61
C LEU A 197 25.01 -8.96 -24.05
N ALA A 198 25.83 -7.98 -23.68
CA ALA A 198 27.27 -8.00 -23.94
C ALA A 198 28.04 -8.96 -23.00
N GLY A 199 27.39 -9.47 -21.95
CA GLY A 199 28.04 -10.30 -20.93
C GLY A 199 29.04 -9.51 -20.07
N GLU A 200 28.87 -8.19 -19.96
CA GLU A 200 29.76 -7.30 -19.22
C GLU A 200 29.50 -7.34 -17.71
N ASP A 201 30.56 -7.26 -16.91
CA ASP A 201 30.43 -6.99 -15.48
C ASP A 201 30.23 -5.50 -15.24
N PHE A 202 29.02 -5.13 -14.82
CA PHE A 202 28.63 -3.74 -14.52
C PHE A 202 28.63 -3.42 -13.01
N SER A 203 29.18 -4.30 -12.16
CA SER A 203 29.18 -4.10 -10.69
C SER A 203 29.84 -2.80 -10.23
N ALA A 204 30.86 -2.33 -10.96
CA ALA A 204 31.57 -1.08 -10.69
C ALA A 204 31.00 0.14 -11.44
N ASP A 205 29.94 -0.01 -12.24
CA ASP A 205 29.35 1.09 -12.99
C ASP A 205 28.64 2.08 -12.07
N GLY A 206 28.94 3.39 -12.20
CA GLY A 206 28.41 4.43 -11.32
C GLY A 206 26.90 4.69 -11.46
N LYS A 207 26.25 4.25 -12.56
CA LYS A 207 24.82 4.38 -12.80
C LYS A 207 24.07 3.08 -12.48
N ILE A 208 24.55 1.96 -13.01
CA ILE A 208 23.83 0.67 -12.96
C ILE A 208 24.42 -0.35 -11.97
N GLY A 209 25.59 -0.11 -11.38
CA GLY A 209 26.24 -1.06 -10.45
C GLY A 209 25.39 -1.39 -9.22
N LYS A 210 24.55 -0.46 -8.75
CA LYS A 210 23.56 -0.70 -7.68
C LYS A 210 22.52 -1.79 -8.02
N HIS A 211 22.35 -2.14 -9.30
CA HIS A 211 21.46 -3.22 -9.72
C HIS A 211 22.14 -4.58 -9.75
N TYR A 212 23.46 -4.66 -9.55
CA TYR A 212 24.20 -5.90 -9.73
C TYR A 212 23.73 -7.02 -8.80
N ALA A 213 23.56 -6.74 -7.50
CA ALA A 213 23.05 -7.72 -6.54
C ALA A 213 21.61 -8.16 -6.89
N TRP A 214 20.76 -7.21 -7.28
CA TRP A 214 19.38 -7.47 -7.72
C TRP A 214 19.33 -8.36 -8.96
N PHE A 215 20.10 -8.04 -10.00
CA PHE A 215 20.22 -8.85 -11.21
C PHE A 215 20.78 -10.25 -10.91
N SER A 216 21.79 -10.32 -10.04
CA SER A 216 22.42 -11.58 -9.64
C SER A 216 21.44 -12.55 -8.97
N ALA A 217 20.40 -12.06 -8.31
CA ALA A 217 19.37 -12.89 -7.68
C ALA A 217 18.46 -13.62 -8.69
N PHE A 218 18.49 -13.25 -9.97
CA PHE A 218 17.60 -13.85 -10.98
C PHE A 218 18.23 -14.16 -12.33
N ARG A 219 19.47 -13.73 -12.57
CA ARG A 219 20.19 -13.95 -13.83
C ARG A 219 20.12 -15.39 -14.33
N ASP A 220 20.22 -16.38 -13.44
CA ASP A 220 20.28 -17.79 -13.81
C ASP A 220 18.88 -18.40 -14.05
N ARG A 221 17.81 -17.64 -13.82
CA ARG A 221 16.42 -18.04 -14.13
C ARG A 221 16.06 -17.87 -15.61
N TYR A 222 16.88 -17.14 -16.38
CA TYR A 222 16.57 -16.73 -17.74
C TYR A 222 17.76 -16.90 -18.69
N THR A 223 17.46 -17.05 -19.98
CA THR A 223 18.42 -16.81 -21.06
C THR A 223 18.08 -15.47 -21.71
N PHE A 224 18.99 -14.51 -21.61
CA PHE A 224 18.76 -13.15 -22.11
C PHE A 224 19.10 -13.05 -23.60
N THR A 225 18.18 -12.46 -24.37
CA THR A 225 18.32 -12.16 -25.79
C THR A 225 17.84 -10.74 -26.06
N GLU A 226 18.18 -10.20 -27.23
CA GLU A 226 17.77 -8.84 -27.62
C GLU A 226 16.25 -8.67 -27.59
N GLU A 227 15.50 -9.74 -27.90
CA GLU A 227 14.05 -9.73 -27.96
C GLU A 227 13.38 -9.79 -26.58
N ASN A 228 14.05 -10.33 -25.56
CA ASN A 228 13.40 -10.65 -24.27
C ASN A 228 13.94 -9.87 -23.06
N VAL A 229 15.13 -9.28 -23.15
CA VAL A 229 15.82 -8.69 -22.00
C VAL A 229 14.99 -7.60 -21.32
N GLU A 230 14.37 -6.70 -22.09
CA GLU A 230 13.57 -5.63 -21.52
C GLU A 230 12.31 -6.14 -20.83
N GLU A 231 11.63 -7.14 -21.40
CA GLU A 231 10.42 -7.71 -20.82
C GLU A 231 10.73 -8.49 -19.54
N ILE A 232 11.85 -9.22 -19.50
CA ILE A 232 12.32 -9.88 -18.28
C ILE A 232 12.64 -8.84 -17.20
N LEU A 233 13.38 -7.78 -17.54
CA LEU A 233 13.69 -6.72 -16.58
C LEU A 233 12.42 -6.03 -16.06
N LYS A 234 11.44 -5.74 -16.92
CA LYS A 234 10.13 -5.21 -16.50
C LYS A 234 9.39 -6.17 -15.58
N ALA A 235 9.39 -7.47 -15.88
CA ALA A 235 8.75 -8.48 -15.04
C ALA A 235 9.41 -8.57 -13.66
N GLU A 236 10.75 -8.57 -13.59
CA GLU A 236 11.47 -8.61 -12.32
C GLU A 236 11.31 -7.30 -11.52
N ILE A 237 11.22 -6.14 -12.18
CA ILE A 237 10.84 -4.89 -11.52
C ILE A 237 9.44 -5.00 -10.92
N GLY A 238 8.49 -5.60 -11.64
CA GLY A 238 7.14 -5.90 -11.13
C GLY A 238 7.19 -6.81 -9.90
N ASN A 239 7.98 -7.88 -9.93
CA ASN A 239 8.18 -8.79 -8.79
C ASN A 239 8.78 -8.06 -7.58
N THR A 240 9.80 -7.21 -7.82
CA THR A 240 10.38 -6.36 -6.77
C THR A 240 9.35 -5.40 -6.20
N PHE A 241 8.49 -4.81 -7.03
CA PHE A 241 7.44 -3.91 -6.55
C PHE A 241 6.40 -4.63 -5.68
N VAL A 242 6.09 -5.91 -5.95
CA VAL A 242 5.26 -6.71 -5.05
C VAL A 242 5.90 -6.82 -3.67
N ASN A 243 7.22 -7.04 -3.58
CA ASN A 243 7.92 -7.08 -2.30
C ASN A 243 7.92 -5.72 -1.61
N VAL A 244 8.08 -4.62 -2.36
CA VAL A 244 7.94 -3.26 -1.82
C VAL A 244 6.57 -3.03 -1.18
N LEU A 245 5.48 -3.55 -1.79
CA LEU A 245 4.15 -3.49 -1.19
C LEU A 245 4.02 -4.39 0.06
N ARG A 246 4.71 -5.54 0.08
CA ARG A 246 4.76 -6.43 1.26
C ARG A 246 5.51 -5.79 2.42
N ASP A 247 6.59 -5.07 2.16
CA ASP A 247 7.31 -4.30 3.18
C ASP A 247 6.37 -3.27 3.81
N ALA A 248 5.61 -2.56 2.96
CA ALA A 248 4.65 -1.55 3.38
C ALA A 248 3.39 -2.09 4.10
N GLY A 249 3.14 -3.40 4.07
CA GLY A 249 2.05 -4.05 4.81
C GLY A 249 2.37 -4.21 6.29
N VAL A 250 1.50 -3.70 7.18
CA VAL A 250 1.69 -3.77 8.64
C VAL A 250 1.50 -5.18 9.21
N TYR A 251 0.58 -5.95 8.62
CA TYR A 251 0.41 -7.38 8.85
C TYR A 251 0.85 -8.15 7.62
N LYS A 252 1.80 -9.08 7.80
CA LYS A 252 2.32 -9.93 6.72
C LYS A 252 1.31 -11.02 6.35
N ASP A 253 1.36 -11.50 5.10
CA ASP A 253 0.53 -12.61 4.62
C ASP A 253 1.10 -13.97 5.09
N THR A 254 1.18 -14.14 6.41
CA THR A 254 1.52 -15.38 7.10
C THR A 254 0.37 -15.76 8.05
N GLU A 255 0.45 -16.94 8.66
CA GLU A 255 -0.52 -17.37 9.68
C GLU A 255 -0.49 -16.44 10.89
N GLU A 256 0.70 -16.08 11.36
CA GLU A 256 0.91 -15.16 12.50
C GLU A 256 0.41 -13.75 12.17
N GLY A 257 0.74 -13.24 10.98
CA GLY A 257 0.28 -11.93 10.54
C GLY A 257 -1.24 -11.87 10.37
N THR A 258 -1.85 -12.95 9.89
CA THR A 258 -3.32 -13.05 9.80
C THR A 258 -3.97 -13.11 11.18
N ALA A 259 -3.40 -13.89 12.10
CA ALA A 259 -3.88 -13.95 13.48
C ALA A 259 -3.77 -12.59 14.17
N ALA A 260 -2.66 -11.86 13.97
CA ALA A 260 -2.47 -10.51 14.49
C ALA A 260 -3.47 -9.51 13.91
N PHE A 261 -3.72 -9.56 12.60
CA PHE A 261 -4.73 -8.71 11.98
C PHE A 261 -6.13 -8.98 12.56
N LEU A 262 -6.47 -10.25 12.78
CA LEU A 262 -7.75 -10.63 13.41
C LEU A 262 -7.85 -10.19 14.88
N ARG A 263 -6.74 -10.11 15.64
CA ARG A 263 -6.75 -9.51 16.98
C ARG A 263 -7.15 -8.04 16.93
N PHE A 264 -6.59 -7.26 16.01
CA PHE A 264 -7.00 -5.87 15.81
C PHE A 264 -8.47 -5.77 15.42
N VAL A 265 -8.91 -6.56 14.44
CA VAL A 265 -10.33 -6.59 14.02
C VAL A 265 -11.25 -6.92 15.21
N THR A 266 -10.86 -7.87 16.05
CA THR A 266 -11.61 -8.24 17.26
C THR A 266 -11.68 -7.08 18.26
N SER A 267 -10.59 -6.34 18.46
CA SER A 267 -10.56 -5.19 19.38
C SER A 267 -11.52 -4.05 18.99
N VAL A 268 -11.97 -4.00 17.73
CA VAL A 268 -12.94 -3.01 17.23
C VAL A 268 -14.36 -3.58 17.08
N GLY A 269 -14.61 -4.76 17.66
CA GLY A 269 -15.90 -5.45 17.61
C GLY A 269 -16.18 -6.15 16.28
N GLY A 270 -15.12 -6.45 15.51
CA GLY A 270 -15.19 -7.25 14.29
C GLY A 270 -14.99 -8.74 14.56
N LYS A 271 -15.50 -9.60 13.68
CA LYS A 271 -15.31 -11.06 13.72
C LYS A 271 -15.17 -11.61 12.29
N ALA A 272 -14.33 -12.62 12.12
CA ALA A 272 -14.21 -13.39 10.88
C ALA A 272 -15.32 -14.44 10.74
#